data_AF-A0A959J7R6-F1
#
_entry.id   AF-A0A959J7R6-F1
#
_cell.length_a   1.000
_cell.length_b   1.000
_cell.length_c   1.000
_cell.angle_alpha   90.00
_cell.angle_beta   90.00
_cell.angle_gamma   90.00
#
_symmetry.space_group_name_H-M   'P 1'
#
loop_
_entity.id
_entity.type
_entity.pdbx_description
1 polymer ?
#
loop_
_entity_poly.entity_id
_entity_poly.type
_entity_poly.pdbx_seq_one_letter_code
_entity_poly.pdbx_strand_id
1 'polypeptide(L)'
;MMDNQRALLLKLEFFWWFIAALMAAVLVLPIYLQLPDFPHIGLNVLLVFCFIFFTRHIFFLRFTFIAKRQYLKVALFFIMIPVVFLLIQKLNFLQGYINEGILFNDLEKLPYKEQLKLEKYIRHEILLVGTAAIVSAILFAIRMLISVWKYRNRGTV
;
A
#
# COMPACT_ATOMS: atom_id res chain seq x y z
N MET A 1 -35.63 0.72 -1.45
CA MET A 1 -34.63 0.99 -0.39
C MET A 1 -33.25 0.34 -0.63
N MET A 2 -33.15 -0.84 -1.28
CA MET A 2 -31.85 -1.50 -1.53
C MET A 2 -30.92 -0.77 -2.52
N ASP A 3 -31.46 -0.05 -3.52
CA ASP A 3 -30.63 0.66 -4.51
C ASP A 3 -29.88 1.87 -3.92
N ASN A 4 -30.49 2.60 -3.00
CA ASN A 4 -29.82 3.75 -2.35
C ASN A 4 -28.63 3.31 -1.50
N GLN A 5 -28.71 2.17 -0.80
CA GLN A 5 -27.57 1.65 -0.04
C GLN A 5 -26.43 1.19 -0.95
N ARG A 6 -26.72 0.51 -2.07
CA ARG A 6 -25.70 0.11 -3.04
C ARG A 6 -25.04 1.32 -3.71
N ALA A 7 -25.82 2.33 -4.06
CA ALA A 7 -25.30 3.58 -4.61
C ALA A 7 -24.38 4.32 -3.62
N LEU A 8 -24.70 4.32 -2.32
CA LEU A 8 -23.83 4.91 -1.28
C LEU A 8 -22.52 4.13 -1.12
N LEU A 9 -22.55 2.80 -1.18
CA LEU A 9 -21.36 1.96 -1.15
C LEU A 9 -20.45 2.22 -2.35
N LEU A 10 -21.03 2.33 -3.55
CA LEU A 10 -20.29 2.65 -4.77
C LEU A 10 -19.67 4.04 -4.74
N LYS A 11 -20.40 5.05 -4.23
CA LYS A 11 -19.85 6.41 -4.04
C LYS A 11 -18.67 6.40 -3.05
N LEU A 12 -18.78 5.65 -1.96
CA LEU A 12 -17.71 5.50 -0.98
C LEU A 12 -16.49 4.78 -1.58
N GLU A 13 -16.72 3.75 -2.40
CA GLU A 13 -15.66 3.01 -3.07
C GLU A 13 -14.94 3.88 -4.09
N PHE A 14 -15.67 4.63 -4.91
CA PHE A 14 -15.09 5.59 -5.87
C PHE A 14 -14.30 6.70 -5.16
N PHE A 15 -14.85 7.25 -4.08
CA PHE A 15 -14.17 8.26 -3.27
C PHE A 15 -12.85 7.73 -2.69
N TRP A 16 -12.82 6.47 -2.25
CA TRP A 16 -11.60 5.84 -1.75
C TRP A 16 -10.57 5.58 -2.84
N TRP A 17 -10.99 5.12 -4.02
CA TRP A 17 -10.09 4.96 -5.15
C TRP A 17 -9.52 6.31 -5.61
N PHE A 18 -10.31 7.38 -5.53
CA PHE A 18 -9.82 8.74 -5.80
C PHE A 18 -8.76 9.18 -4.79
N ILE A 19 -9.01 9.01 -3.47
CA ILE A 19 -8.00 9.31 -2.43
C ILE A 19 -6.74 8.47 -2.65
N ALA A 20 -6.90 7.20 -3.01
CA ALA A 20 -5.78 6.30 -3.29
C ALA A 20 -4.93 6.80 -4.47
N ALA A 21 -5.57 7.13 -5.59
CA ALA A 21 -4.90 7.68 -6.75
C ALA A 21 -4.20 9.01 -6.43
N LEU A 22 -4.85 9.88 -5.66
CA LEU A 22 -4.28 11.15 -5.23
C LEU A 22 -3.05 10.95 -4.35
N MET A 23 -3.10 10.07 -3.35
CA MET A 23 -1.95 9.75 -2.51
C MET A 23 -0.81 9.14 -3.32
N ALA A 24 -1.11 8.23 -4.24
CA ALA A 24 -0.11 7.64 -5.12
C ALA A 24 0.55 8.69 -6.02
N ALA A 25 -0.23 9.62 -6.57
CA ALA A 25 0.28 10.73 -7.35
C ALA A 25 1.19 11.63 -6.49
N VAL A 26 0.77 12.03 -5.29
CA VAL A 26 1.57 12.91 -4.42
C VAL A 26 2.94 12.30 -4.09
N LEU A 27 3.01 10.99 -3.87
CA LEU A 27 4.25 10.31 -3.51
C LEU A 27 5.17 10.10 -4.73
N VAL A 28 4.61 9.59 -5.84
CA VAL A 28 5.39 9.16 -7.01
C VAL A 28 5.70 10.29 -7.99
N LEU A 29 4.81 11.28 -8.12
CA LEU A 29 4.96 12.39 -9.07
C LEU A 29 6.28 13.17 -8.94
N PRO A 30 6.74 13.58 -7.73
CA PRO A 30 8.02 14.30 -7.63
C PRO A 30 9.21 13.47 -8.13
N ILE A 31 9.17 12.14 -7.98
CA ILE A 31 10.19 11.24 -8.51
C ILE A 31 10.12 11.20 -10.03
N TYR A 32 8.92 11.04 -10.59
CA TYR A 32 8.73 10.93 -12.04
C TYR A 32 9.12 12.22 -12.79
N LEU A 33 8.80 13.38 -12.21
CA LEU A 33 9.11 14.67 -12.82
C LEU A 33 10.61 15.00 -12.82
N GLN A 34 11.35 14.52 -11.83
CA GLN A 34 12.79 14.80 -11.70
C GLN A 34 13.66 13.68 -12.26
N LEU A 35 13.15 12.44 -12.28
CA LEU A 35 13.85 11.24 -12.71
C LEU A 35 12.90 10.28 -13.47
N PRO A 36 12.51 10.63 -14.71
CA PRO A 36 11.58 9.82 -15.51
C PRO A 36 12.16 8.43 -15.83
N ASP A 37 13.48 8.30 -15.88
CA ASP A 37 14.21 7.05 -16.17
C ASP A 37 14.45 6.19 -14.92
N PHE A 38 13.84 6.49 -13.77
CA PHE A 38 14.10 5.76 -12.53
C PHE A 38 13.77 4.25 -12.69
N PRO A 39 14.76 3.34 -12.57
CA PRO A 39 14.59 1.93 -12.96
C PRO A 39 13.62 1.16 -12.06
N HIS A 40 13.31 1.67 -10.87
CA HIS A 40 12.50 0.98 -9.87
C HIS A 40 11.20 1.70 -9.50
N ILE A 41 10.68 2.60 -10.37
CA ILE A 41 9.37 3.25 -10.18
C ILE A 41 8.27 2.21 -9.92
N GLY A 42 8.27 1.11 -10.70
CA GLY A 42 7.24 0.06 -10.57
C GLY A 42 7.20 -0.58 -9.18
N LEU A 43 8.37 -0.76 -8.53
CA LEU A 43 8.43 -1.30 -7.16
C LEU A 43 7.93 -0.28 -6.14
N ASN A 44 8.24 1.00 -6.31
CA ASN A 44 7.73 2.04 -5.42
C ASN A 44 6.21 2.17 -5.53
N VAL A 45 5.68 2.22 -6.76
CA VAL A 45 4.23 2.23 -7.03
C VAL A 45 3.54 1.01 -6.41
N LEU A 46 4.16 -0.17 -6.49
CA LEU A 46 3.64 -1.39 -5.86
C LEU A 46 3.54 -1.24 -4.33
N LEU A 47 4.58 -0.72 -3.67
CA LEU A 47 4.54 -0.49 -2.22
C LEU A 47 3.44 0.49 -1.82
N VAL A 48 3.32 1.61 -2.55
CA VAL A 48 2.26 2.61 -2.33
C VAL A 48 0.87 1.99 -2.52
N PHE A 49 0.69 1.26 -3.62
CA PHE A 49 -0.56 0.58 -3.92
C PHE A 49 -0.93 -0.42 -2.82
N CYS A 50 0.01 -1.26 -2.39
CA CYS A 50 -0.21 -2.22 -1.31
C CYS A 50 -0.57 -1.52 0.01
N PHE A 51 0.14 -0.45 0.37
CA PHE A 51 -0.17 0.34 1.56
C PHE A 51 -1.61 0.85 1.55
N ILE A 52 -2.02 1.50 0.46
CA ILE A 52 -3.37 2.08 0.36
C ILE A 52 -4.42 0.98 0.30
N PHE A 53 -4.15 -0.10 -0.45
CA PHE A 53 -5.04 -1.25 -0.56
C PHE A 53 -5.30 -1.87 0.82
N PHE A 54 -4.27 -2.22 1.59
CA PHE A 54 -4.48 -2.84 2.91
C PHE A 54 -5.11 -1.88 3.91
N THR A 55 -4.69 -0.61 3.93
CA THR A 55 -5.27 0.41 4.80
C THR A 55 -6.77 0.57 4.54
N ARG A 56 -7.19 0.62 3.27
CA ARG A 56 -8.60 0.66 2.89
C ARG A 56 -9.38 -0.52 3.47
N HIS A 57 -8.87 -1.73 3.27
CA HIS A 57 -9.59 -2.92 3.73
C HIS A 57 -9.57 -3.08 5.25
N ILE A 58 -8.59 -2.50 5.94
CA ILE A 58 -8.65 -2.37 7.39
C ILE A 58 -9.86 -1.51 7.75
N PHE A 59 -9.94 -0.24 7.36
CA PHE A 59 -11.02 0.62 7.85
C PHE A 59 -12.41 0.22 7.32
N PHE A 60 -12.50 -0.16 6.04
CA PHE A 60 -13.77 -0.30 5.33
C PHE A 60 -14.25 -1.74 5.14
N LEU A 61 -13.67 -2.72 5.84
CA LEU A 61 -14.03 -4.13 5.70
C LEU A 61 -15.56 -4.38 5.73
N ARG A 62 -16.28 -3.69 6.62
CA ARG A 62 -17.74 -3.83 6.79
C ARG A 62 -18.54 -3.46 5.54
N PHE A 63 -18.00 -2.60 4.69
CA PHE A 63 -18.64 -2.11 3.48
C PHE A 63 -18.20 -2.87 2.23
N THR A 64 -17.29 -3.85 2.36
CA THR A 64 -16.82 -4.67 1.24
C THR A 64 -17.61 -5.97 1.11
N PHE A 65 -17.71 -6.49 -0.11
CA PHE A 65 -18.34 -7.79 -0.40
C PHE A 65 -17.69 -8.97 0.36
N ILE A 66 -16.47 -8.80 0.88
CA ILE A 66 -15.73 -9.79 1.69
C ILE A 66 -16.36 -9.96 3.08
N ALA A 67 -17.13 -8.97 3.56
CA ALA A 67 -17.70 -8.96 4.90
C ALA A 67 -18.53 -10.21 5.24
N LYS A 68 -19.28 -10.77 4.29
CA LYS A 68 -20.19 -11.91 4.53
C LYS A 68 -19.62 -13.28 4.16
N ARG A 69 -18.41 -13.35 3.57
CA ARG A 69 -17.82 -14.60 3.04
C ARG A 69 -16.70 -15.11 3.94
N GLN A 70 -17.04 -15.97 4.89
CA GLN A 70 -16.10 -16.44 5.93
C GLN A 70 -14.91 -17.22 5.35
N TYR A 71 -15.12 -18.10 4.37
CA TYR A 71 -14.05 -18.86 3.72
C TYR A 71 -13.01 -17.95 3.04
N LEU A 72 -13.46 -16.86 2.40
CA LEU A 72 -12.55 -15.89 1.79
C LEU A 72 -11.67 -15.18 2.82
N LYS A 73 -12.20 -14.85 4.00
CA LYS A 73 -11.41 -14.21 5.07
C LYS A 73 -10.30 -15.13 5.58
N VAL A 74 -10.59 -16.43 5.72
CA VAL A 74 -9.59 -17.42 6.14
C VAL A 74 -8.53 -17.60 5.05
N ALA A 75 -8.93 -17.73 3.78
CA ALA A 75 -7.98 -17.79 2.67
C ALA A 75 -7.09 -16.53 2.59
N LEU A 76 -7.68 -15.34 2.73
CA LEU A 76 -6.94 -14.08 2.75
C LEU A 76 -5.94 -14.01 3.90
N PHE A 77 -6.28 -14.49 5.09
CA PHE A 77 -5.34 -14.56 6.21
C PHE A 77 -4.08 -15.38 5.85
N PHE A 78 -4.25 -16.57 5.27
CA PHE A 78 -3.11 -17.39 4.85
C PHE A 78 -2.32 -16.75 3.70
N ILE A 79 -2.99 -16.09 2.75
CA ILE A 79 -2.32 -15.35 1.65
C ILE A 79 -1.54 -14.13 2.17
N MET A 80 -1.96 -13.51 3.27
CA MET A 80 -1.22 -12.37 3.83
C MET A 80 0.17 -12.75 4.33
N ILE A 81 0.39 -14.02 4.72
CA ILE A 81 1.71 -14.48 5.17
C ILE A 81 2.76 -14.32 4.06
N PRO A 82 2.64 -14.96 2.87
CA PRO A 82 3.61 -14.78 1.79
C PRO A 82 3.63 -13.34 1.26
N VAL A 83 2.51 -12.62 1.30
CA VAL A 83 2.47 -11.20 0.90
C VAL A 83 3.35 -10.34 1.80
N VAL A 84 3.30 -10.52 3.11
CA VAL A 84 4.16 -9.78 4.05
C VAL A 84 5.64 -10.07 3.77
N PHE A 85 6.00 -11.34 3.57
CA PHE A 85 7.38 -11.71 3.20
C PHE A 85 7.82 -11.07 1.88
N LEU A 86 6.95 -11.05 0.87
CA LEU A 86 7.23 -10.40 -0.41
C LEU A 86 7.48 -8.89 -0.21
N LEU A 87 6.63 -8.19 0.55
CA LEU A 87 6.80 -6.76 0.80
C LEU A 87 8.10 -6.45 1.55
N ILE A 88 8.46 -7.27 2.54
CA ILE A 88 9.74 -7.17 3.25
C ILE A 88 10.90 -7.34 2.26
N GLN A 89 10.84 -8.35 1.39
CA GLN A 89 11.90 -8.58 0.40
C GLN A 89 12.05 -7.40 -0.57
N LYS A 90 10.93 -6.86 -1.08
CA LYS A 90 10.95 -5.71 -2.01
C LYS A 90 11.45 -4.43 -1.35
N LEU A 91 11.06 -4.19 -0.10
CA LEU A 91 11.56 -3.05 0.67
C LEU A 91 13.07 -3.17 0.91
N ASN A 92 13.56 -4.35 1.29
CA ASN A 92 15.00 -4.57 1.49
C ASN A 92 15.79 -4.40 0.18
N PHE A 93 15.26 -4.88 -0.94
CA PHE A 93 15.87 -4.69 -2.26
C PHE A 93 16.03 -3.20 -2.60
N LEU A 94 14.96 -2.39 -2.44
CA LEU A 94 15.02 -0.95 -2.67
C LEU A 94 15.97 -0.25 -1.70
N GLN A 95 15.98 -0.63 -0.43
CA GLN A 95 16.93 -0.08 0.55
C GLN A 95 18.38 -0.43 0.19
N GLY A 96 18.67 -1.65 -0.27
CA GLY A 96 20.00 -2.05 -0.74
C GLY A 96 20.47 -1.17 -1.89
N TYR A 97 19.63 -1.02 -2.91
CA TYR A 97 19.90 -0.14 -4.06
C TYR A 97 20.20 1.31 -3.66
N ILE A 98 19.49 1.86 -2.66
CA ILE A 98 19.73 3.21 -2.14
C ILE A 98 21.02 3.27 -1.30
N ASN A 99 21.28 2.26 -0.47
CA ASN A 99 22.42 2.21 0.45
C ASN A 99 23.75 1.98 -0.28
N GLU A 100 23.73 1.25 -1.39
CA GLU A 100 24.89 1.01 -2.26
C GLU A 100 25.26 2.25 -3.10
N GLY A 101 24.52 3.35 -2.98
CA GLY A 101 24.78 4.59 -3.72
C GLY A 101 24.35 4.55 -5.19
N ILE A 102 23.72 3.47 -5.64
CA ILE A 102 23.29 3.31 -7.03
C ILE A 102 22.27 4.39 -7.41
N LEU A 103 21.33 4.69 -6.50
CA LEU A 103 20.40 5.81 -6.67
C LEU A 103 21.13 7.14 -6.91
N PHE A 104 22.22 7.40 -6.18
CA PHE A 104 22.95 8.65 -6.28
C PHE A 104 23.65 8.77 -7.63
N ASN A 105 24.19 7.66 -8.16
CA ASN A 105 24.77 7.61 -9.50
C ASN A 105 23.70 7.87 -10.58
N ASP A 106 22.49 7.33 -10.42
CA ASP A 106 21.39 7.56 -11.36
C ASP A 106 20.89 9.01 -11.36
N LEU A 107 21.20 9.77 -10.30
CA LEU A 107 20.88 11.19 -10.15
C LEU A 107 21.97 12.12 -10.73
N GLU A 108 23.07 11.59 -11.30
CA GLU A 108 24.25 12.38 -11.72
C GLU A 108 23.92 13.55 -12.67
N LYS A 109 22.84 13.42 -13.46
CA LYS A 109 22.35 14.46 -14.39
C LYS A 109 21.85 15.74 -13.68
N LEU A 110 21.51 15.68 -12.39
CA LEU A 110 20.99 16.80 -11.61
C LEU A 110 22.12 17.56 -10.90
N PRO A 111 21.93 18.84 -10.53
CA PRO A 111 22.86 19.55 -9.66
C PRO A 111 23.04 18.84 -8.31
N TYR A 112 24.26 18.78 -7.77
CA TYR A 112 24.58 18.07 -6.51
C TYR A 112 23.63 18.37 -5.34
N LYS A 113 23.21 19.64 -5.19
CA LYS A 113 22.26 20.06 -4.16
C LYS A 113 20.87 19.45 -4.35
N GLU A 114 20.43 19.30 -5.59
CA GLU A 114 19.14 18.68 -5.94
C GLU A 114 19.23 17.15 -5.82
N GLN A 115 20.37 16.55 -6.19
CA GLN A 115 20.63 15.12 -5.99
C GLN A 115 20.44 14.72 -4.53
N LEU A 116 21.11 15.42 -3.60
CA LEU A 116 21.00 15.16 -2.16
C LEU A 116 19.57 15.32 -1.64
N LYS A 117 18.84 16.32 -2.14
CA LYS A 117 17.46 16.57 -1.73
C LYS A 117 16.52 15.47 -2.20
N LEU A 118 16.65 15.06 -3.46
CA LEU A 118 15.82 14.03 -4.07
C LEU A 118 16.16 12.64 -3.51
N GLU A 119 17.43 12.30 -3.35
CA GLU A 119 17.86 11.04 -2.72
C GLU A 119 17.27 10.93 -1.30
N LYS A 120 17.39 11.98 -0.49
CA LYS A 120 16.82 12.01 0.86
C LYS A 120 15.31 11.83 0.84
N TYR A 121 14.61 12.51 -0.08
CA TYR A 121 13.17 12.37 -0.26
C TYR A 121 12.79 10.93 -0.61
N ILE A 122 13.39 10.33 -1.64
CA ILE A 122 13.14 8.96 -2.09
C ILE A 122 13.39 7.96 -0.96
N ARG A 123 14.50 8.12 -0.24
CA ARG A 123 14.85 7.27 0.91
C ARG A 123 13.77 7.32 1.99
N HIS A 124 13.29 8.51 2.35
CA HIS A 124 12.28 8.67 3.40
C HIS A 124 10.92 8.15 2.93
N GLU A 125 10.55 8.41 1.68
CA GLU A 125 9.33 7.90 1.06
C GLU A 125 9.29 6.38 1.08
N ILE A 126 10.30 5.71 0.52
CA ILE A 126 10.35 4.24 0.42
C ILE A 126 10.33 3.60 1.81
N LEU A 127 11.05 4.16 2.78
CA LEU A 127 11.03 3.66 4.16
C LEU A 127 9.65 3.82 4.79
N LEU A 128 9.04 5.00 4.68
CA LEU A 128 7.73 5.26 5.28
C LEU A 128 6.66 4.39 4.63
N VAL A 129 6.55 4.43 3.30
CA VAL A 129 5.52 3.72 2.54
C VAL A 129 5.72 2.21 2.65
N GLY A 130 6.95 1.72 2.49
CA GLY A 130 7.25 0.30 2.57
C GLY A 130 6.92 -0.28 3.94
N THR A 131 7.33 0.42 5.01
CA THR A 131 7.03 0.00 6.39
C THR A 131 5.54 0.06 6.66
N ALA A 132 4.86 1.14 6.24
CA ALA A 132 3.43 1.28 6.38
C ALA A 132 2.66 0.19 5.61
N ALA A 133 3.12 -0.21 4.43
CA ALA A 133 2.55 -1.32 3.66
C ALA A 133 2.63 -2.64 4.41
N ILE A 134 3.81 -2.95 4.97
CA ILE A 134 4.04 -4.18 5.75
C ILE A 134 3.17 -4.21 7.00
N VAL A 135 3.17 -3.12 7.78
CA VAL A 135 2.34 -2.99 8.99
C VAL A 135 0.86 -3.13 8.64
N SER A 136 0.41 -2.48 7.56
CA SER A 136 -0.98 -2.58 7.11
C SER A 136 -1.34 -3.99 6.65
N ALA A 137 -0.46 -4.71 5.98
CA ALA A 137 -0.70 -6.11 5.60
C ALA A 137 -0.87 -7.01 6.83
N ILE A 138 -0.02 -6.85 7.86
CA ILE A 138 -0.13 -7.58 9.13
C ILE A 138 -1.43 -7.26 9.85
N LEU A 139 -1.75 -5.97 9.99
CA LEU A 139 -2.99 -5.51 10.63
C LEU A 139 -4.23 -6.00 9.87
N PHE A 140 -4.17 -6.05 8.55
CA PHE A 140 -5.25 -6.59 7.72
C PHE A 140 -5.46 -8.08 7.97
N ALA A 141 -4.39 -8.88 8.07
CA ALA A 141 -4.47 -10.30 8.40
C ALA A 141 -5.12 -10.52 9.78
N ILE A 142 -4.67 -9.79 10.81
CA ILE A 142 -5.25 -9.84 12.16
C ILE A 142 -6.74 -9.46 12.11
N ARG A 143 -7.09 -8.42 11.34
CA ARG A 143 -8.48 -8.00 11.20
C ARG A 143 -9.36 -9.06 10.56
N MET A 144 -8.85 -9.84 9.60
CA MET A 144 -9.61 -10.98 9.04
C MET A 144 -9.96 -11.99 10.12
N LEU A 145 -9.00 -12.35 10.97
CA LEU A 145 -9.19 -13.30 12.06
C LEU A 145 -10.22 -12.79 13.07
N ILE A 146 -10.12 -11.53 13.50
CA ILE A 146 -11.09 -10.89 14.41
C ILE A 146 -12.50 -10.91 13.79
N SER A 147 -12.62 -10.63 12.49
CA SER A 147 -13.92 -10.60 11.82
C SER A 147 -14.56 -12.00 11.71
N VAL A 148 -13.75 -13.05 11.50
CA VAL A 148 -14.23 -14.45 11.53
C VAL A 148 -14.70 -14.82 12.93
N TRP A 149 -13.96 -14.44 13.97
CA TRP A 149 -14.33 -14.71 15.35
C TRP A 149 -15.62 -14.00 15.76
N LYS A 150 -15.77 -12.70 15.44
CA LYS A 150 -16.99 -11.92 15.74
C LYS A 150 -18.22 -12.48 15.06
N TYR A 151 -18.08 -12.94 13.80
CA TYR A 151 -19.19 -13.54 13.08
C TYR A 151 -19.66 -14.83 13.77
N ARG A 152 -18.74 -15.71 14.16
CA ARG A 152 -19.08 -17.00 14.80
C ARG A 152 -19.60 -16.86 16.23
N ASN A 153 -19.10 -15.88 16.99
CA ASN A 153 -19.42 -15.76 18.42
C ASN A 153 -20.51 -14.72 18.75
N ARG A 154 -20.76 -13.74 17.85
CA ARG A 154 -21.69 -12.62 18.09
C ARG A 154 -22.65 -12.35 16.94
N GLY A 155 -22.56 -13.07 15.82
CA GLY A 155 -23.39 -12.82 14.62
C GLY A 155 -23.16 -11.45 13.97
N THR A 156 -22.07 -10.76 14.30
CA THR A 156 -21.74 -9.40 13.81
C THR A 156 -20.37 -9.38 13.12
N VAL A 157 -20.15 -8.42 12.22
CA VAL A 157 -18.95 -8.35 11.35
C VAL A 157 -17.94 -7.29 11.78
#